data_AF-A0A699VDB1-F1
#
_entry.id   AF-A0A699VDB1-F1
#
_cell.length_a   1.000
_cell.length_b   1.000
_cell.length_c   1.000
_cell.angle_alpha   90.00
_cell.angle_beta   90.00
_cell.angle_gamma   90.00
#
_symmetry.space_group_name_H-M   'P 1'
#
loop_
_entity.id
_entity.type
_entity.pdbx_description
1 polymer ?
#
loop_
_entity_poly.entity_id
_entity_poly.type
_entity_poly.pdbx_seq_one_letter_code
_entity_poly.pdbx_strand_id
1 'polypeptide(L)'
;TLVDCPKGVRPIGIKWVLKNKKDERGIVVRNKAMLVAQGHTQEEGIDYDEVFAPVARIKAIRLFLAYASFIGFTVYQMDVKSAFLYVIINEEVYVIQPPGF
;
A
#
# COMPACT_ATOMS: atom_id res chain seq x y z
N THR A 1 -14.37 16.76 -5.48
CA THR A 1 -14.67 18.22 -5.52
C THR A 1 -14.04 18.86 -4.31
N LEU A 2 -13.51 20.07 -4.41
CA LEU A 2 -13.04 20.78 -3.22
C LEU A 2 -14.25 21.14 -2.36
N VAL A 3 -14.17 20.79 -1.08
CA VAL A 3 -15.20 21.04 -0.07
C VAL A 3 -14.53 21.57 1.18
N ASP A 4 -15.23 22.43 1.92
CA ASP A 4 -14.75 22.86 3.23
C ASP A 4 -14.65 21.67 4.18
N CYS A 5 -13.61 21.67 5.03
CA CYS A 5 -13.40 20.58 5.97
C CYS A 5 -14.58 20.48 6.95
N PRO A 6 -15.27 19.34 7.03
CA PRO A 6 -16.35 19.16 7.99
C PRO A 6 -15.84 19.29 9.43
N LYS A 7 -16.69 19.79 10.32
CA LYS A 7 -16.33 19.91 11.75
C LYS A 7 -16.12 18.52 12.36
N GLY A 8 -14.99 18.33 13.04
CA GLY A 8 -14.65 17.08 13.72
C GLY A 8 -13.89 16.07 12.87
N VAL A 9 -13.64 16.36 11.58
CA VAL A 9 -12.83 15.50 10.71
C VAL A 9 -11.36 15.92 10.74
N ARG A 10 -10.45 14.96 10.84
CA ARG A 10 -8.99 15.16 10.67
C ARG A 10 -8.60 14.77 9.24
N PRO A 11 -8.48 15.72 8.28
CA PRO A 11 -8.16 15.39 6.91
C PRO A 11 -6.71 14.89 6.79
N ILE A 12 -6.50 13.90 5.93
CA ILE A 12 -5.20 13.27 5.74
C ILE A 12 -4.34 14.16 4.84
N GLY A 13 -3.12 14.47 5.30
CA GLY A 13 -2.13 15.15 4.46
C GLY A 13 -1.69 14.23 3.31
N ILE A 14 -1.66 14.74 2.07
CA ILE A 14 -1.13 14.02 0.91
C ILE A 14 0.03 14.78 0.29
N LYS A 15 0.96 14.06 -0.32
CA LYS A 15 2.10 14.62 -1.05
C LYS A 15 2.35 13.92 -2.38
N TRP A 16 2.91 14.67 -3.32
CA TRP A 16 3.42 14.11 -4.56
C TRP A 16 4.84 13.60 -4.38
N VAL A 17 5.06 12.35 -4.81
CA VAL A 17 6.38 11.76 -4.95
C VAL A 17 6.66 11.62 -6.45
N LEU A 18 7.57 12.46 -6.93
CA LEU A 18 8.04 12.44 -8.31
C LEU A 18 9.36 11.67 -8.37
N LYS A 19 9.43 10.68 -9.27
CA LYS A 19 10.64 9.87 -9.46
C LYS A 19 10.84 9.57 -10.95
N ASN A 20 12.02 9.87 -11.45
CA ASN A 20 12.43 9.49 -12.79
C ASN A 20 13.01 8.07 -12.74
N LYS A 21 12.42 7.14 -13.47
CA LYS A 21 12.99 5.82 -13.72
C LYS A 21 14.02 5.96 -14.83
N LYS A 22 15.26 5.60 -14.50
CA LYS A 22 16.38 5.57 -15.42
C LYS A 22 16.70 4.13 -15.81
N ASP A 23 17.24 3.94 -17.02
CA ASP A 23 17.83 2.68 -17.43
C ASP A 23 19.23 2.49 -16.84
N GLU A 24 19.88 1.38 -17.18
CA GLU A 24 21.25 1.05 -16.76
C GLU A 24 22.29 2.08 -17.23
N ARG A 25 21.97 2.85 -18.28
CA ARG A 25 22.82 3.91 -18.86
C ARG A 25 22.53 5.29 -18.26
N GLY A 26 21.59 5.39 -17.32
CA GLY A 26 21.20 6.63 -16.67
C GLY A 26 20.22 7.50 -17.46
N ILE A 27 19.72 7.03 -18.61
CA ILE A 27 18.75 7.73 -19.45
C ILE A 27 17.36 7.60 -18.82
N VAL A 28 16.63 8.71 -18.72
CA VAL A 28 15.28 8.72 -18.16
C VAL A 28 14.32 8.02 -19.13
N VAL A 29 13.83 6.85 -18.74
CA VAL A 29 12.88 6.04 -19.53
C VAL A 29 11.44 6.40 -19.19
N ARG A 30 11.18 6.79 -17.93
CA ARG A 30 9.81 7.06 -17.47
C ARG A 30 9.78 8.00 -16.28
N ASN A 31 8.91 9.01 -16.35
CA ASN A 31 8.57 9.83 -15.19
C ASN A 31 7.44 9.13 -14.41
N LYS A 32 7.64 8.91 -13.12
CA LYS A 32 6.65 8.31 -12.21
C LYS A 32 6.21 9.39 -11.22
N ALA A 33 4.92 9.69 -11.21
CA ALA A 33 4.28 10.48 -10.17
C ALA A 33 3.42 9.55 -9.31
N MET A 34 3.46 9.74 -7.99
CA MET A 34 2.68 8.96 -7.04
C MET A 34 2.13 9.90 -5.97
N LEU A 35 0.81 9.88 -5.80
CA LEU A 35 0.16 10.56 -4.69
C LEU A 35 0.18 9.64 -3.47
N VAL A 36 0.70 10.13 -2.35
CA VAL A 36 0.92 9.32 -1.15
C VAL A 36 0.35 10.04 0.06
N ALA A 37 -0.42 9.32 0.87
CA ALA A 37 -0.86 9.79 2.19
C ALA A 37 0.33 9.89 3.16
N GLN A 38 0.33 10.95 3.97
CA GLN A 38 1.26 11.11 5.07
C GLN A 38 0.80 10.17 6.19
N GLY A 39 1.46 9.03 6.34
CA GLY A 39 1.09 7.99 7.32
C GLY A 39 1.32 8.37 8.79
N HIS A 40 1.48 9.65 9.11
CA HIS A 40 1.73 10.15 10.47
C HIS A 40 0.43 10.50 11.20
N THR A 41 -0.72 10.43 10.52
CA THR A 41 -2.02 10.87 11.04
C THR A 41 -2.86 9.73 11.61
N GLN A 42 -2.45 8.47 11.41
CA GLN A 42 -3.17 7.29 11.90
C GLN A 42 -2.77 6.96 13.34
N GLU A 43 -3.75 6.89 14.23
CA GLU A 43 -3.61 6.51 15.64
C GLU A 43 -4.07 5.05 15.84
N GLU A 44 -3.23 4.23 16.47
CA GLU A 44 -3.54 2.83 16.83
C GLU A 44 -4.73 2.79 17.82
N GLY A 45 -5.72 1.93 17.56
CA GLY A 45 -6.94 1.80 18.36
C GLY A 45 -7.98 2.90 18.13
N ILE A 46 -7.74 3.82 17.19
CA ILE A 46 -8.71 4.81 16.72
C ILE A 46 -8.97 4.64 15.22
N ASP A 47 -7.90 4.64 14.42
CA ASP A 47 -7.99 4.56 12.96
C ASP A 47 -7.70 3.16 12.41
N TYR A 48 -7.11 2.27 13.22
CA TYR A 48 -6.89 0.87 12.89
C TYR A 48 -6.68 0.01 14.15
N ASP A 49 -7.21 -1.22 14.12
CA ASP A 49 -7.11 -2.18 15.23
C ASP A 49 -6.02 -3.24 15.00
N GLU A 50 -5.64 -3.50 13.75
CA GLU A 50 -4.61 -4.49 13.40
C GLU A 50 -3.37 -3.83 12.79
N VAL A 51 -2.23 -3.95 13.47
CA VAL A 51 -0.94 -3.35 13.06
C VAL A 51 -0.19 -4.21 12.02
N PHE A 52 -0.64 -5.45 11.78
CA PHE A 52 0.09 -6.42 10.98
C PHE A 52 -0.76 -6.99 9.87
N ALA A 53 -0.35 -6.76 8.62
CA ALA A 53 -0.75 -7.64 7.53
C ALA A 53 -0.31 -9.08 7.88
N PRO A 54 -1.11 -10.12 7.60
CA PRO A 54 -0.73 -11.50 7.84
C PRO A 54 0.43 -11.90 6.91
N VAL A 55 1.66 -11.62 7.33
CA VAL A 55 2.86 -12.01 6.60
C VAL A 55 3.22 -13.44 7.02
N ALA A 56 3.12 -14.37 6.07
CA ALA A 56 3.57 -15.74 6.28
C ALA A 56 5.06 -15.73 6.68
N ARG A 57 5.38 -16.33 7.84
CA ARG A 57 6.76 -16.43 8.34
C ARG A 57 7.58 -17.32 7.41
N ILE A 58 8.79 -16.90 7.05
CA ILE A 58 9.65 -17.65 6.12
C ILE A 58 9.95 -19.09 6.58
N LYS A 59 10.01 -19.33 7.90
CA LYS A 59 10.15 -20.68 8.47
C LYS A 59 8.94 -21.57 8.14
N ALA A 60 7.72 -21.03 8.19
CA ALA A 60 6.50 -21.76 7.85
C ALA A 60 6.43 -22.06 6.35
N ILE A 61 6.79 -21.09 5.50
CA ILE A 61 6.87 -21.29 4.04
C ILE A 61 7.87 -22.40 3.69
N ARG A 62 9.06 -22.40 4.30
CA ARG A 62 10.07 -23.45 4.08
C ARG A 62 9.58 -24.83 4.52
N LEU A 63 8.93 -24.92 5.69
CA LEU A 63 8.36 -26.18 6.17
C LEU A 63 7.26 -26.70 5.23
N PHE A 64 6.37 -25.80 4.78
CA PHE A 64 5.32 -26.12 3.81
C PHE A 64 5.89 -26.65 2.49
N LEU A 65 6.89 -25.98 1.92
CA LEU A 65 7.53 -26.41 0.68
C LEU A 65 8.26 -27.75 0.84
N ALA A 66 8.94 -27.96 1.96
CA ALA A 66 9.60 -29.23 2.25
C ALA A 66 8.58 -30.39 2.35
N TYR A 67 7.45 -30.15 3.01
CA TYR A 67 6.36 -31.13 3.11
C TYR A 67 5.69 -31.38 1.76
N ALA A 68 5.38 -30.33 1.00
CA ALA A 68 4.82 -30.44 -0.34
C ALA A 68 5.73 -31.24 -1.27
N SER A 69 7.05 -31.02 -1.20
CA SER A 69 8.04 -31.80 -1.94
C SER A 69 8.11 -33.26 -1.50
N PHE A 70 7.91 -33.55 -0.21
CA PHE A 70 7.92 -34.92 0.32
C PHE A 70 6.70 -35.73 -0.12
N ILE A 71 5.52 -35.10 -0.12
CA ILE A 71 4.26 -35.74 -0.53
C ILE A 71 4.05 -35.72 -2.05
N GLY A 72 4.82 -34.92 -2.79
CA GLY A 72 4.68 -34.76 -4.24
C GLY A 72 3.56 -33.79 -4.66
N PHE A 73 3.18 -32.86 -3.78
CA PHE A 73 2.22 -31.82 -4.11
C PHE A 73 2.80 -30.77 -5.06
N THR A 74 2.01 -30.39 -6.07
CA THR A 74 2.34 -29.26 -6.93
C THR A 74 1.90 -27.97 -6.26
N VAL A 75 2.85 -27.06 -6.02
CA VAL A 75 2.60 -25.75 -5.40
C VAL A 75 2.58 -24.68 -6.49
N TYR A 76 1.55 -23.84 -6.49
CA TYR A 76 1.44 -22.68 -7.37
C TYR A 76 1.63 -21.40 -6.56
N GLN A 77 2.38 -20.45 -7.13
CA GLN A 77 2.53 -19.11 -6.55
C GLN A 77 1.60 -18.14 -7.28
N MET A 78 0.77 -17.41 -6.52
CA MET A 78 -0.07 -16.34 -7.04
C MET A 78 0.38 -15.01 -6.44
N ASP A 79 0.94 -14.13 -7.28
CA ASP A 79 1.25 -12.75 -6.92
C ASP A 79 0.13 -11.84 -7.42
N VAL A 80 -0.66 -11.30 -6.49
CA VAL A 80 -1.78 -10.41 -6.82
C VAL A 80 -1.25 -8.98 -6.89
N LYS A 81 -1.07 -8.47 -8.12
CA LYS A 81 -0.57 -7.10 -8.37
C LYS A 81 -1.39 -5.98 -7.71
N SER A 82 -2.63 -6.25 -7.30
CA SER A 82 -3.59 -5.26 -6.83
C SER A 82 -4.22 -5.59 -5.47
N ALA A 83 -3.58 -6.42 -4.64
CA ALA A 83 -4.15 -6.90 -3.37
C ALA A 83 -4.60 -5.78 -2.42
N PHE A 84 -4.05 -4.57 -2.53
CA PHE A 84 -4.43 -3.40 -1.72
C PHE A 84 -5.45 -2.46 -2.38
N LEU A 85 -5.71 -2.56 -3.69
CA LEU A 85 -6.38 -1.50 -4.46
C LEU A 85 -7.86 -1.75 -4.77
N TYR A 86 -8.38 -2.95 -4.52
CA TYR A 86 -9.77 -3.32 -4.89
C TYR A 86 -10.73 -3.49 -3.70
N VAL A 87 -10.29 -3.21 -2.49
CA VAL A 87 -11.23 -3.11 -1.36
C VAL A 87 -12.04 -1.83 -1.53
N ILE A 88 -13.36 -1.99 -1.60
CA ILE A 88 -14.27 -0.84 -1.57
C ILE A 88 -14.14 -0.23 -0.17
N ILE A 89 -13.67 1.01 -0.12
CA ILE A 89 -13.63 1.78 1.12
C ILE A 89 -15.06 2.24 1.40
N ASN A 90 -15.68 1.75 2.47
CA ASN A 90 -17.01 2.19 2.90
C ASN A 90 -16.96 3.50 3.71
N GLU A 91 -15.76 3.97 4.05
CA GLU A 91 -15.53 5.17 4.86
C GLU A 91 -15.29 6.40 3.97
N GLU A 92 -15.86 7.53 4.38
CA GLU A 92 -15.63 8.80 3.72
C GLU A 92 -14.31 9.42 4.21
N VAL A 93 -13.32 9.50 3.33
CA VAL A 93 -11.98 10.01 3.65
C VAL A 93 -11.79 11.39 3.06
N TYR A 94 -11.40 12.35 3.92
CA TYR A 94 -11.05 13.70 3.52
C TYR A 94 -9.53 13.86 3.43
N VAL A 95 -9.05 14.50 2.37
CA VAL A 95 -7.62 14.73 2.11
C VAL A 95 -7.35 16.21 1.87
N ILE A 96 -6.24 16.69 2.41
CA ILE A 96 -5.77 18.06 2.20
C ILE A 96 -5.25 18.20 0.77
N GLN A 97 -5.59 19.28 0.07
CA GLN A 97 -5.05 19.52 -1.26
C GLN A 97 -3.51 19.56 -1.20
N PRO A 98 -2.80 18.76 -2.03
CA PRO A 98 -1.36 18.70 -1.98
C PRO A 98 -0.78 20.02 -2.53
N PRO A 99 0.35 20.52 -1.98
CA PRO A 99 0.98 21.73 -2.47
C PRO A 99 1.40 21.57 -3.94
N GLY A 100 1.19 22.63 -4.74
CA GLY A 100 1.46 22.62 -6.18
C GLY A 100 0.26 22.26 -7.07
N PHE A 101 -0.94 22.24 -6.49
CA PHE A 101 -2.24 22.25 -7.20
C PHE A 101 -2.90 23.61 -7.07
#